data_AF-A0A4Y7T148-F1
#
_entry.id   AF-A0A4Y7T148-F1
#
_cell.length_a   1.000
_cell.length_b   1.000
_cell.length_c   1.000
_cell.angle_alpha   90.00
_cell.angle_beta   90.00
_cell.angle_gamma   90.00
#
_symmetry.space_group_name_H-M   'P 1'
#
loop_
_entity.id
_entity.type
_entity.pdbx_description
1 polymer ?
#
loop_
_entity_poly.entity_id
_entity_poly.type
_entity_poly.pdbx_seq_one_letter_code
_entity_poly.pdbx_strand_id
1 'polypeptide(L)'
;MQLGQSAVAAGQDYVQKNFATLLPQQTLKHHFNVSNSYVLSKMRLLLFPWMHKPWARRTKRVDVQGGGANHEWCTPREDVNSPDLYIPVMAIVTYILLTGLHAGVNSAKGFKPQILGESASRATLVVLFDFLFVKLGCYILNIPTLAPSSSTSSFAPSSQLVDIFAYTGYKFVGVIATLSAGFLGLKGVLWWGVFIYCFLGNAFFMLRSLRSLVLPDPSIAIVASSGATTATVNPAQRRRRITFLFIEACMQILYMGALVRLG
;
A
#
# COMPACT_ATOMS: atom_id res chain seq x y z
N MET A 1 48.00 4.85 2.55
CA MET A 1 46.68 4.96 1.86
C MET A 1 45.80 3.71 1.99
N GLN A 2 46.29 2.56 2.49
CA GLN A 2 45.49 1.34 2.69
C GLN A 2 44.41 1.42 3.79
N LEU A 3 44.65 2.17 4.87
CA LEU A 3 43.70 2.25 6.01
C LEU A 3 42.34 2.85 5.62
N GLY A 4 42.34 3.83 4.71
CA GLY A 4 41.11 4.45 4.19
C GLY A 4 40.33 3.52 3.26
N GLN A 5 41.01 2.72 2.44
CA GLN A 5 40.36 1.71 1.60
C GLN A 5 39.74 0.59 2.45
N SER A 6 40.43 0.13 3.51
CA SER A 6 39.90 -0.88 4.43
C SER A 6 38.73 -0.37 5.28
N ALA A 7 38.72 0.90 5.69
CA ALA A 7 37.61 1.50 6.43
C ALA A 7 36.35 1.69 5.54
N VAL A 8 36.54 2.10 4.27
CA VAL A 8 35.45 2.20 3.30
C VAL A 8 34.91 0.82 2.94
N ALA A 9 35.78 -0.18 2.75
CA ALA A 9 35.37 -1.56 2.49
C ALA A 9 34.61 -2.17 3.68
N ALA A 10 35.09 -1.99 4.91
CA ALA A 10 34.39 -2.43 6.11
C ALA A 10 33.04 -1.71 6.30
N GLY A 11 32.96 -0.42 5.95
CA GLY A 11 31.71 0.34 5.93
C GLY A 11 30.73 -0.17 4.87
N GLN A 12 31.23 -0.49 3.67
CA GLN A 12 30.44 -1.10 2.59
C GLN A 12 29.92 -2.47 3.00
N ASP A 13 30.76 -3.34 3.57
CA ASP A 13 30.36 -4.67 4.05
C ASP A 13 29.34 -4.59 5.19
N TYR A 14 29.49 -3.63 6.11
CA TYR A 14 28.54 -3.43 7.21
C TYR A 14 27.19 -2.93 6.70
N VAL A 15 27.19 -1.94 5.80
CA VAL A 15 25.95 -1.46 5.17
C VAL A 15 25.34 -2.58 4.33
N GLN A 16 26.12 -3.33 3.56
CA GLN A 16 25.58 -4.37 2.70
C GLN A 16 24.98 -5.53 3.51
N LYS A 17 25.62 -5.96 4.61
CA LYS A 17 25.06 -7.02 5.48
C LYS A 17 23.80 -6.56 6.22
N ASN A 18 23.80 -5.36 6.78
CA ASN A 18 22.63 -4.86 7.51
C ASN A 18 21.50 -4.43 6.55
N PHE A 19 21.81 -3.75 5.45
CA PHE A 19 20.83 -3.27 4.48
C PHE A 19 20.25 -4.40 3.64
N ALA A 20 21.02 -5.42 3.24
CA ALA A 20 20.48 -6.59 2.56
C ALA A 20 19.59 -7.45 3.49
N THR A 21 19.86 -7.44 4.79
CA THR A 21 19.02 -8.12 5.80
C THR A 21 17.76 -7.31 6.13
N LEU A 22 17.86 -5.97 6.18
CA LEU A 22 16.75 -5.07 6.50
C LEU A 22 15.83 -4.83 5.30
N LEU A 23 16.35 -4.88 4.07
CA LEU A 23 15.58 -4.66 2.85
C LEU A 23 15.99 -5.71 1.81
N PRO A 24 15.27 -6.84 1.71
CA PRO A 24 15.49 -7.81 0.66
C PRO A 24 15.34 -7.11 -0.69
N GLN A 25 16.46 -6.86 -1.37
CA GLN A 25 16.48 -6.05 -2.60
C GLN A 25 15.55 -6.63 -3.66
N GLN A 26 15.33 -7.95 -3.66
CA GLN A 26 14.42 -8.64 -4.58
C GLN A 26 12.96 -8.25 -4.37
N THR A 27 12.49 -8.15 -3.12
CA THR A 27 11.12 -7.75 -2.80
C THR A 27 10.84 -6.31 -3.22
N LEU A 28 11.77 -5.39 -2.95
CA LEU A 28 11.64 -4.00 -3.40
C LEU A 28 11.68 -3.90 -4.93
N LYS A 29 12.62 -4.59 -5.58
CA LYS A 29 12.70 -4.63 -7.04
C LYS A 29 11.39 -5.12 -7.67
N HIS A 30 10.72 -6.11 -7.06
CA HIS A 30 9.41 -6.59 -7.50
C HIS A 30 8.34 -5.49 -7.44
N HIS A 31 8.21 -4.80 -6.30
CA HIS A 31 7.19 -3.76 -6.09
C HIS A 31 7.43 -2.44 -6.82
N PHE A 32 8.69 -2.18 -7.22
CA PHE A 32 9.07 -1.01 -8.03
C PHE A 32 9.16 -1.34 -9.53
N ASN A 33 8.90 -2.58 -9.95
CA ASN A 33 8.86 -2.94 -11.37
C ASN A 33 7.56 -2.47 -12.02
N VAL A 34 7.53 -1.18 -12.33
CA VAL A 34 6.36 -0.43 -12.77
C VAL A 34 6.59 0.14 -14.17
N SER A 35 5.55 0.18 -15.01
CA SER A 35 5.57 0.81 -16.33
C SER A 35 4.61 2.00 -16.39
N ASN A 36 4.82 2.93 -17.33
CA ASN A 36 3.94 4.10 -17.49
C ASN A 36 2.48 3.71 -17.82
N SER A 37 2.30 2.69 -18.66
CA SER A 37 0.97 2.15 -18.99
C SER A 37 0.30 1.52 -17.77
N TYR A 38 1.07 0.85 -16.91
CA TYR A 38 0.58 0.37 -15.61
C TYR A 38 0.10 1.53 -14.75
N VAL A 39 0.90 2.60 -14.59
CA VAL A 39 0.54 3.73 -13.72
C VAL A 39 -0.79 4.33 -14.16
N LEU A 40 -0.99 4.57 -15.46
CA LEU A 40 -2.26 5.06 -15.99
C LEU A 40 -3.43 4.12 -15.69
N SER A 41 -3.23 2.82 -15.92
CA SER A 41 -4.25 1.79 -15.66
C SER A 41 -4.60 1.70 -14.17
N LYS A 42 -3.59 1.80 -13.31
CA LYS A 42 -3.73 1.75 -11.85
C LYS A 42 -4.38 3.02 -11.31
N MET A 43 -4.04 4.20 -11.84
CA MET A 43 -4.72 5.45 -11.48
C MET A 43 -6.20 5.41 -11.88
N ARG A 44 -6.52 4.89 -13.06
CA ARG A 44 -7.92 4.64 -13.46
C ARG A 44 -8.61 3.65 -12.52
N LEU A 45 -7.94 2.59 -12.12
CA LEU A 45 -8.46 1.62 -11.14
C LEU A 45 -8.77 2.30 -9.79
N LEU A 46 -7.88 3.13 -9.28
CA LEU A 46 -8.04 3.80 -7.98
C LEU A 46 -9.16 4.84 -7.99
N LEU A 47 -9.35 5.57 -9.11
CA LEU A 47 -10.40 6.58 -9.26
C LEU A 47 -11.76 5.99 -9.67
N PHE A 48 -11.77 4.87 -10.39
CA PHE A 48 -12.98 4.21 -10.90
C PHE A 48 -12.99 2.70 -10.61
N PRO A 49 -12.91 2.29 -9.33
CA PRO A 49 -12.73 0.88 -9.00
C PRO A 49 -13.95 0.03 -9.37
N TRP A 50 -15.15 0.61 -9.42
CA TRP A 50 -16.37 -0.11 -9.82
C TRP A 50 -16.33 -0.65 -11.24
N MET A 51 -15.51 -0.07 -12.13
CA MET A 51 -15.39 -0.52 -13.52
C MET A 51 -14.42 -1.70 -13.66
N HIS A 52 -13.66 -2.03 -12.62
CA HIS A 52 -12.59 -3.02 -12.74
C HIS A 52 -13.06 -4.45 -12.52
N LYS A 53 -12.72 -5.33 -13.46
CA LYS A 53 -12.91 -6.78 -13.40
C LYS A 53 -11.82 -7.42 -14.28
N PRO A 54 -11.12 -8.49 -13.86
CA PRO A 54 -11.18 -9.21 -12.58
C PRO A 54 -10.24 -8.64 -11.49
N TRP A 55 -10.53 -8.95 -10.22
CA TRP A 55 -9.75 -8.49 -9.04
C TRP A 55 -8.75 -9.53 -8.50
N ALA A 56 -8.74 -10.74 -9.06
CA ALA A 56 -7.82 -11.78 -8.63
C ALA A 56 -6.41 -11.44 -9.10
N ARG A 57 -5.41 -11.62 -8.23
CA ARG A 57 -4.00 -11.49 -8.59
C ARG A 57 -3.58 -12.65 -9.47
N ARG A 58 -2.75 -12.37 -10.48
CA ARG A 58 -2.22 -13.36 -11.41
C ARG A 58 -0.94 -13.96 -10.83
N THR A 59 -0.79 -15.28 -10.95
CA THR A 59 0.47 -15.97 -10.67
C THR A 59 1.06 -16.46 -11.99
N LYS A 60 2.39 -16.39 -12.08
CA LYS A 60 3.17 -16.96 -13.17
C LYS A 60 3.87 -18.21 -12.66
N ARG A 61 3.77 -19.29 -13.43
CA ARG A 61 4.57 -20.49 -13.17
C ARG A 61 6.00 -20.20 -13.58
N VAL A 62 6.92 -20.36 -12.63
CA VAL A 62 8.36 -20.27 -12.85
C VAL A 62 8.87 -21.70 -12.72
N ASP A 63 9.33 -22.26 -13.84
CA ASP A 63 9.97 -23.57 -13.85
C ASP A 63 11.36 -23.41 -13.25
N VAL A 64 11.55 -23.93 -12.04
CA VAL A 64 12.87 -23.97 -11.41
C VAL A 64 13.64 -25.12 -12.04
N GLN A 65 14.88 -24.85 -12.47
CA GLN A 65 15.81 -25.84 -13.00
C GLN A 65 16.12 -26.87 -11.90
N GLY A 66 15.34 -27.96 -11.89
CA GLY A 66 15.28 -28.91 -10.77
C GLY A 66 13.94 -29.64 -10.57
N GLY A 67 12.92 -29.40 -11.41
CA GLY A 67 11.69 -30.22 -11.45
C GLY A 67 10.56 -29.75 -10.52
N GLY A 68 10.73 -28.63 -9.81
CA GLY A 68 9.68 -27.98 -9.04
C GLY A 68 9.04 -26.82 -9.80
N ALA A 69 7.72 -26.87 -10.01
CA ALA A 69 6.96 -25.72 -10.49
C ALA A 69 6.65 -24.80 -9.30
N ASN A 70 7.31 -23.65 -9.22
CA ASN A 70 6.95 -22.61 -8.25
C ASN A 70 5.99 -21.61 -8.90
N HIS A 71 4.94 -21.22 -8.20
CA HIS A 71 4.06 -20.13 -8.62
C HIS A 71 4.51 -18.82 -7.96
N GLU A 72 4.96 -17.86 -8.76
CA GLU A 72 5.32 -16.52 -8.30
C GLU A 72 4.21 -15.52 -8.66
N TRP A 73 3.97 -14.53 -7.80
CA TRP A 73 3.02 -13.45 -8.11
C TRP A 73 3.56 -12.57 -9.23
N CYS A 74 2.72 -12.26 -10.21
CA CYS A 74 3.05 -11.31 -11.27
C CYS A 74 3.48 -9.96 -10.69
N THR A 75 4.46 -9.33 -11.34
CA THR A 75 4.92 -7.98 -10.99
C THR A 75 3.86 -6.92 -11.35
N PRO A 76 3.91 -5.71 -10.77
CA PRO A 76 3.01 -4.61 -11.14
C PRO A 76 2.93 -4.39 -12.65
N ARG A 77 4.05 -4.46 -13.36
CA ARG A 77 4.07 -4.35 -14.82
C ARG A 77 3.16 -5.34 -15.57
N GLU A 78 2.94 -6.54 -15.03
CA GLU A 78 2.19 -7.63 -15.67
C GLU A 78 0.76 -7.78 -15.13
N ASP A 79 0.48 -7.28 -13.93
CA ASP A 79 -0.82 -7.38 -13.27
C ASP A 79 -1.18 -6.07 -12.54
N VAL A 80 -2.26 -5.42 -13.01
CA VAL A 80 -2.81 -4.20 -12.41
C VAL A 80 -3.30 -4.40 -10.97
N ASN A 81 -3.63 -5.64 -10.56
CA ASN A 81 -4.02 -5.96 -9.20
C ASN A 81 -2.83 -6.12 -8.25
N SER A 82 -1.60 -6.23 -8.77
CA SER A 82 -0.42 -6.31 -7.91
C SER A 82 -0.19 -4.97 -7.19
N PRO A 83 0.13 -4.96 -5.89
CA PRO A 83 0.52 -3.76 -5.18
C PRO A 83 1.90 -3.27 -5.66
N ASP A 84 2.06 -1.95 -5.62
CA ASP A 84 3.29 -1.24 -5.98
C ASP A 84 3.58 -0.16 -4.94
N LEU A 85 4.86 0.16 -4.77
CA LEU A 85 5.28 1.25 -3.87
C LEU A 85 5.47 2.58 -4.61
N TYR A 86 5.53 2.57 -5.95
CA TYR A 86 5.77 3.75 -6.75
C TYR A 86 4.65 4.78 -6.60
N ILE A 87 3.40 4.38 -6.83
CA ILE A 87 2.24 5.30 -6.76
C ILE A 87 2.04 5.83 -5.34
N PRO A 88 2.05 5.01 -4.26
CA PRO A 88 1.99 5.51 -2.89
C PRO A 88 3.03 6.58 -2.56
N VAL A 89 4.31 6.33 -2.89
CA VAL A 89 5.40 7.27 -2.60
C VAL A 89 5.20 8.57 -3.38
N MET A 90 4.91 8.48 -4.68
CA MET A 90 4.68 9.65 -5.52
C MET A 90 3.44 10.44 -5.09
N ALA A 91 2.38 9.75 -4.63
CA ALA A 91 1.17 10.38 -4.13
C ALA A 91 1.42 11.13 -2.82
N ILE A 92 2.20 10.58 -1.88
CA ILE A 92 2.56 11.30 -0.65
C ILE A 92 3.33 12.60 -0.98
N VAL A 93 4.33 12.51 -1.86
CA VAL A 93 5.10 13.70 -2.30
C VAL A 93 4.18 14.72 -2.96
N THR A 94 3.31 14.26 -3.86
CA THR A 94 2.35 15.13 -4.56
C THR A 94 1.38 15.80 -3.60
N TYR A 95 0.88 15.07 -2.59
CA TYR A 95 0.03 15.62 -1.54
C TYR A 95 0.74 16.76 -0.79
N ILE A 96 1.97 16.54 -0.33
CA ILE A 96 2.74 17.56 0.41
C ILE A 96 2.99 18.81 -0.46
N LEU A 97 3.32 18.61 -1.74
CA LEU A 97 3.53 19.72 -2.67
C LEU A 97 2.23 20.46 -2.97
N LEU A 98 1.12 19.74 -3.13
CA LEU A 98 -0.18 20.33 -3.44
C LEU A 98 -0.74 21.12 -2.24
N THR A 99 -0.57 20.63 -1.01
CA THR A 99 -0.96 21.39 0.19
C THR A 99 -0.10 22.65 0.35
N GLY A 100 1.21 22.55 0.11
CA GLY A 100 2.12 23.68 0.10
C GLY A 100 1.76 24.72 -0.97
N LEU A 101 1.44 24.27 -2.18
CA LEU A 101 0.99 25.13 -3.29
C LEU A 101 -0.32 25.84 -2.95
N HIS A 102 -1.30 25.11 -2.42
CA HIS A 102 -2.58 25.68 -2.01
C HIS A 102 -2.40 26.76 -0.94
N ALA A 103 -1.53 26.52 0.04
CA ALA A 103 -1.21 27.53 1.04
C ALA A 103 -0.48 28.74 0.45
N GLY A 104 0.45 28.53 -0.48
CA GLY A 104 1.20 29.60 -1.13
C GLY A 104 0.30 30.54 -1.96
N VAL A 105 -0.62 29.98 -2.75
CA VAL A 105 -1.54 30.75 -3.61
C VAL A 105 -2.59 31.52 -2.79
N ASN A 106 -3.09 30.94 -1.71
CA ASN A 106 -4.15 31.56 -0.90
C ASN A 106 -3.63 32.48 0.22
N SER A 107 -2.33 32.49 0.49
CA SER A 107 -1.77 33.31 1.58
C SER A 107 -1.47 34.73 1.12
N ALA A 108 -2.26 35.68 1.61
CA ALA A 108 -1.96 37.11 1.46
C ALA A 108 -0.65 37.55 2.15
N LYS A 109 -0.12 36.73 3.07
CA LYS A 109 1.11 36.99 3.86
C LYS A 109 2.33 36.20 3.41
N GLY A 110 2.28 35.57 2.23
CA GLY A 110 3.38 34.76 1.69
C GLY A 110 3.43 33.32 2.20
N PHE A 111 4.27 32.52 1.57
CA PHE A 111 4.41 31.09 1.84
C PHE A 111 5.18 30.81 3.14
N LYS A 112 4.63 29.91 3.97
CA LYS A 112 5.26 29.44 5.22
C LYS A 112 5.72 27.99 5.06
N PRO A 113 7.03 27.68 5.15
CA PRO A 113 7.55 26.32 4.95
C PRO A 113 7.07 25.31 6.00
N GLN A 114 6.57 25.78 7.14
CA GLN A 114 6.03 24.93 8.22
C GLN A 114 4.88 24.03 7.73
N ILE A 115 4.09 24.50 6.75
CA ILE A 115 2.93 23.77 6.22
C ILE A 115 3.34 22.46 5.53
N LEU A 116 4.52 22.42 4.91
CA LEU A 116 5.05 21.19 4.31
C LEU A 116 5.41 20.18 5.39
N GLY A 117 6.06 20.64 6.46
CA GLY A 117 6.42 19.81 7.61
C GLY A 117 5.20 19.26 8.34
N GLU A 118 4.17 20.09 8.55
CA GLU A 118 2.89 19.68 9.12
C GLU A 118 2.17 18.68 8.23
N SER A 119 2.11 18.94 6.92
CA SER A 119 1.49 18.04 5.94
C SER A 119 2.21 16.68 5.90
N ALA A 120 3.55 16.69 5.91
CA ALA A 120 4.36 15.48 5.91
C ALA A 120 4.18 14.68 7.21
N SER A 121 4.18 15.37 8.36
CA SER A 121 3.97 14.75 9.67
C SER A 121 2.59 14.10 9.75
N ARG A 122 1.58 14.80 9.24
CA ARG A 122 0.20 14.32 9.20
C ARG A 122 0.02 13.12 8.26
N ALA A 123 0.61 13.18 7.06
CA ALA A 123 0.62 12.04 6.14
C ALA A 123 1.29 10.82 6.78
N THR A 124 2.42 11.02 7.43
CA THR A 124 3.17 9.96 8.11
C THR A 124 2.35 9.36 9.25
N LEU A 125 1.72 10.18 10.10
CA LEU A 125 0.87 9.70 11.19
C LEU A 125 -0.31 8.90 10.67
N VAL A 126 -1.00 9.39 9.63
CA VAL A 126 -2.14 8.67 9.04
C VAL A 126 -1.72 7.32 8.49
N VAL A 127 -0.62 7.26 7.72
CA VAL A 127 -0.10 5.97 7.20
C VAL A 127 0.32 5.05 8.33
N LEU A 128 0.99 5.57 9.36
CA LEU A 128 1.43 4.79 10.51
C LEU A 128 0.25 4.20 11.28
N PHE A 129 -0.76 5.01 11.61
CA PHE A 129 -1.93 4.54 12.35
C PHE A 129 -2.74 3.51 11.55
N ASP A 130 -2.93 3.74 10.26
CA ASP A 130 -3.61 2.82 9.35
C ASP A 130 -2.85 1.49 9.23
N PHE A 131 -1.53 1.55 9.02
CA PHE A 131 -0.67 0.37 8.97
C PHE A 131 -0.73 -0.43 10.29
N LEU A 132 -0.63 0.24 11.43
CA LEU A 132 -0.72 -0.41 12.74
C LEU A 132 -2.10 -1.03 12.98
N PHE A 133 -3.17 -0.35 12.56
CA PHE A 133 -4.53 -0.86 12.68
C PHE A 133 -4.72 -2.14 11.84
N VAL A 134 -4.27 -2.14 10.58
CA VAL A 134 -4.33 -3.32 9.71
C VAL A 134 -3.52 -4.47 10.28
N LYS A 135 -2.27 -4.18 10.71
CA LYS A 135 -1.38 -5.18 11.32
C LYS A 135 -1.99 -5.79 12.59
N LEU A 136 -2.57 -4.97 13.46
CA LEU A 136 -3.21 -5.41 14.70
C LEU A 136 -4.45 -6.27 14.40
N GLY A 137 -5.29 -5.87 13.44
CA GLY A 137 -6.46 -6.65 13.05
C GLY A 137 -6.09 -8.02 12.49
N CYS A 138 -5.06 -8.09 11.67
CA CYS A 138 -4.55 -9.36 11.16
C CYS A 138 -3.95 -10.26 12.25
N TYR A 139 -3.29 -9.65 13.25
CA TYR A 139 -2.79 -10.36 14.43
C TYR A 139 -3.92 -10.98 15.26
N ILE A 140 -4.96 -10.20 15.58
CA ILE A 140 -6.13 -10.67 16.35
C ILE A 140 -6.87 -11.80 15.60
N LEU A 141 -6.88 -11.75 14.27
CA LEU A 141 -7.56 -12.74 13.42
C LEU A 141 -6.71 -13.98 13.10
N ASN A 142 -5.48 -14.06 13.64
CA ASN A 142 -4.55 -15.17 13.47
C ASN A 142 -4.40 -15.57 12.00
N ILE A 143 -4.11 -14.59 11.13
CA ILE A 143 -3.89 -14.86 9.70
C ILE A 143 -2.48 -15.45 9.56
N PRO A 144 -2.33 -16.73 9.16
CA PRO A 144 -1.06 -17.46 9.29
C PRO A 144 0.12 -16.84 8.56
N THR A 145 -0.13 -16.10 7.49
CA THR A 145 0.90 -15.47 6.68
C THR A 145 1.38 -14.11 7.25
N LEU A 146 0.73 -13.62 8.30
CA LEU A 146 0.95 -12.31 8.93
C LEU A 146 1.33 -12.39 10.42
N ALA A 147 1.55 -13.60 10.96
CA ALA A 147 2.16 -13.74 12.28
C ALA A 147 3.64 -13.31 12.21
N PRO A 148 4.20 -12.69 13.27
CA PRO A 148 5.62 -12.35 13.28
C PRO A 148 6.42 -13.62 13.10
N SER A 149 7.07 -13.78 11.94
CA SER A 149 8.14 -14.76 11.80
C SER A 149 9.18 -14.40 12.85
N SER A 150 9.51 -15.37 13.70
CA SER A 150 10.44 -15.30 14.83
C SER A 150 11.89 -14.94 14.46
N SER A 151 12.12 -14.37 13.28
CA SER A 151 13.38 -13.79 12.83
C SER A 151 13.41 -12.30 13.17
N THR A 152 14.07 -12.02 14.28
CA THR A 152 14.42 -10.73 14.89
C THR A 152 14.92 -9.67 13.89
N SER A 153 14.01 -8.84 13.36
CA SER A 153 14.22 -7.40 13.21
C SER A 153 12.88 -6.74 12.88
N SER A 154 12.41 -5.84 13.73
CA SER A 154 11.09 -5.18 13.68
C SER A 154 10.85 -4.30 12.45
N PHE A 155 11.81 -4.24 11.51
CA PHE A 155 11.81 -3.39 10.33
C PHE A 155 12.06 -4.12 9.00
N ALA A 156 12.41 -5.41 8.99
CA ALA A 156 12.56 -6.14 7.72
C ALA A 156 11.18 -6.48 7.13
N PRO A 157 10.79 -5.93 5.96
CA PRO A 157 9.46 -6.14 5.45
C PRO A 157 9.40 -7.47 4.71
N SER A 158 8.59 -8.41 5.21
CA SER A 158 8.13 -9.53 4.39
C SER A 158 7.37 -8.96 3.18
N SER A 159 7.32 -9.69 2.06
CA SER A 159 6.61 -9.26 0.86
C SER A 159 5.18 -8.81 1.13
N GLN A 160 4.51 -9.46 2.09
CA GLN A 160 3.17 -9.09 2.51
C GLN A 160 3.09 -7.82 3.38
N LEU A 161 4.11 -7.51 4.19
CA LEU A 161 4.15 -6.21 4.89
C LEU A 161 4.34 -5.06 3.88
N VAL A 162 5.10 -5.29 2.82
CA VAL A 162 5.22 -4.35 1.70
C VAL A 162 3.88 -4.19 0.98
N ASP A 163 3.17 -5.29 0.70
CA ASP A 163 1.83 -5.26 0.10
C ASP A 163 0.87 -4.37 0.93
N ILE A 164 0.86 -4.53 2.27
CA ILE A 164 -0.01 -3.74 3.15
C ILE A 164 0.36 -2.26 3.06
N PHE A 165 1.64 -1.92 3.16
CA PHE A 165 2.08 -0.53 3.07
C PHE A 165 1.73 0.11 1.71
N ALA A 166 1.81 -0.65 0.63
CA ALA A 166 1.34 -0.20 -0.68
C ALA A 166 -0.17 0.07 -0.67
N TYR A 167 -0.97 -0.85 -0.11
CA TYR A 167 -2.42 -0.68 -0.04
C TYR A 167 -2.86 0.52 0.81
N THR A 168 -2.24 0.73 1.97
CA THR A 168 -2.54 1.89 2.83
C THR A 168 -2.19 3.20 2.12
N GLY A 169 -1.13 3.23 1.30
CA GLY A 169 -0.70 4.43 0.60
C GLY A 169 -1.54 4.85 -0.62
N TYR A 170 -2.38 3.99 -1.19
CA TYR A 170 -3.17 4.37 -2.38
C TYR A 170 -4.26 5.43 -2.09
N LYS A 171 -4.67 5.59 -0.83
CA LYS A 171 -5.70 6.57 -0.44
C LYS A 171 -5.34 8.02 -0.81
N PHE A 172 -4.03 8.31 -0.88
CA PHE A 172 -3.54 9.64 -1.25
C PHE A 172 -3.99 10.06 -2.65
N VAL A 173 -4.23 9.11 -3.57
CA VAL A 173 -4.75 9.43 -4.91
C VAL A 173 -6.14 10.09 -4.85
N GLY A 174 -7.05 9.53 -4.03
CA GLY A 174 -8.38 10.11 -3.82
C GLY A 174 -8.34 11.43 -3.02
N VAL A 175 -7.41 11.55 -2.06
CA VAL A 175 -7.18 12.79 -1.31
C VAL A 175 -6.70 13.90 -2.25
N ILE A 176 -5.71 13.62 -3.11
CA ILE A 176 -5.21 14.57 -4.11
C ILE A 176 -6.35 15.03 -5.02
N ALA A 177 -7.16 14.11 -5.56
CA ALA A 177 -8.30 14.46 -6.41
C ALA A 177 -9.29 15.40 -5.70
N THR A 178 -9.55 15.16 -4.41
CA THR A 178 -10.40 16.02 -3.59
C THR A 178 -9.78 17.40 -3.35
N LEU A 179 -8.48 17.47 -3.09
CA LEU A 179 -7.75 18.73 -2.90
C LEU A 179 -7.71 19.54 -4.21
N SER A 180 -7.45 18.88 -5.34
CA SER A 180 -7.49 19.50 -6.67
C SER A 180 -8.87 20.06 -7.00
N ALA A 181 -9.95 19.36 -6.64
CA ALA A 181 -11.31 19.88 -6.77
C ALA A 181 -11.53 21.16 -5.95
N GLY A 182 -11.00 21.22 -4.72
CA GLY A 182 -11.02 22.45 -3.91
C GLY A 182 -10.22 23.59 -4.55
N PHE A 183 -9.05 23.29 -5.11
CA PHE A 183 -8.23 24.26 -5.83
C PHE A 183 -8.91 24.83 -7.09
N LEU A 184 -9.72 24.03 -7.78
CA LEU A 184 -10.55 24.45 -8.92
C LEU A 184 -11.76 25.32 -8.51
N GLY A 185 -11.92 25.63 -7.23
CA GLY A 185 -12.98 26.51 -6.72
C GLY A 185 -14.29 25.80 -6.40
N LEU A 186 -14.34 24.45 -6.42
CA LEU A 186 -15.51 23.70 -5.99
C LEU A 186 -15.69 23.86 -4.47
N LYS A 187 -16.87 24.32 -4.05
CA LYS A 187 -17.22 24.57 -2.64
C LYS A 187 -18.53 23.89 -2.26
N GLY A 188 -18.74 23.70 -0.96
CA GLY A 188 -20.00 23.19 -0.41
C GLY A 188 -20.31 21.78 -0.90
N VAL A 189 -21.52 21.59 -1.43
CA VAL A 189 -22.07 20.28 -1.80
C VAL A 189 -21.24 19.57 -2.89
N LEU A 190 -20.75 20.30 -3.89
CA LEU A 190 -19.97 19.71 -4.98
C LEU A 190 -18.63 19.15 -4.47
N TRP A 191 -17.97 19.88 -3.59
CA TRP A 191 -16.73 19.43 -2.96
C TRP A 191 -16.96 18.18 -2.09
N TRP A 192 -18.03 18.19 -1.29
CA TRP A 192 -18.43 17.01 -0.50
C TRP A 192 -18.78 15.82 -1.40
N GLY A 193 -19.40 16.05 -2.56
CA GLY A 193 -19.66 15.02 -3.56
C GLY A 193 -18.38 14.36 -4.08
N VAL A 194 -17.36 15.16 -4.44
CA VAL A 194 -16.05 14.63 -4.86
C VAL A 194 -15.37 13.86 -3.73
N PHE A 195 -15.39 14.39 -2.51
CA PHE A 195 -14.80 13.72 -1.34
C PHE A 195 -15.48 12.37 -1.07
N ILE A 196 -16.81 12.33 -1.04
CA ILE A 196 -17.59 11.10 -0.82
C ILE A 196 -17.31 10.10 -1.92
N TYR A 197 -17.26 10.54 -3.19
CA TYR A 197 -16.93 9.68 -4.31
C TYR A 197 -15.53 9.06 -4.18
N CYS A 198 -14.52 9.88 -3.89
CA CYS A 198 -13.14 9.40 -3.71
C CYS A 198 -13.01 8.46 -2.51
N PHE A 199 -13.73 8.75 -1.42
CA PHE A 199 -13.81 7.90 -0.24
C PHE A 199 -14.45 6.54 -0.57
N LEU A 200 -15.62 6.53 -1.22
CA LEU A 200 -16.30 5.30 -1.60
C LEU A 200 -15.47 4.47 -2.58
N GLY A 201 -14.79 5.12 -3.53
CA GLY A 201 -13.84 4.48 -4.43
C GLY A 201 -12.71 3.80 -3.65
N ASN A 202 -12.01 4.54 -2.79
CA ASN A 202 -10.92 4.00 -1.98
C ASN A 202 -11.38 2.87 -1.04
N ALA A 203 -12.53 3.02 -0.38
CA ALA A 203 -13.11 2.00 0.49
C ALA A 203 -13.45 0.71 -0.29
N PHE A 204 -14.06 0.84 -1.46
CA PHE A 204 -14.36 -0.31 -2.31
C PHE A 204 -13.10 -1.00 -2.82
N PHE A 205 -12.09 -0.23 -3.24
CA PHE A 205 -10.78 -0.76 -3.62
C PHE A 205 -10.13 -1.54 -2.47
N MET A 206 -10.08 -0.97 -1.26
CA MET A 206 -9.52 -1.64 -0.08
C MET A 206 -10.25 -2.94 0.25
N LEU A 207 -11.58 -2.93 0.22
CA LEU A 207 -12.39 -4.14 0.45
C LEU A 207 -12.07 -5.26 -0.54
N ARG A 208 -11.82 -4.92 -1.81
CA ARG A 208 -11.54 -5.90 -2.85
C ARG A 208 -10.09 -6.40 -2.80
N SER A 209 -9.13 -5.49 -2.65
CA SER A 209 -7.70 -5.79 -2.66
C SER A 209 -7.23 -6.50 -1.39
N LEU A 210 -7.68 -6.06 -0.20
CA LEU A 210 -7.32 -6.72 1.06
C LEU A 210 -8.06 -8.05 1.24
N ARG A 211 -9.24 -8.23 0.63
CA ARG A 211 -9.93 -9.52 0.68
C ARG A 211 -9.07 -10.66 0.15
N SER A 212 -8.33 -10.47 -0.95
CA SER A 212 -7.41 -11.50 -1.47
C SER A 212 -6.23 -11.79 -0.55
N LEU A 213 -5.86 -10.85 0.32
CA LEU A 213 -4.78 -11.02 1.28
C LEU A 213 -5.26 -11.69 2.57
N VAL A 214 -6.46 -11.32 3.05
CA VAL A 214 -7.04 -11.79 4.32
C VAL A 214 -7.76 -13.13 4.17
N LEU A 215 -8.31 -13.41 2.99
CA LEU A 215 -8.94 -14.68 2.64
C LEU A 215 -8.14 -15.31 1.49
N PRO A 216 -7.15 -16.16 1.78
CA PRO A 216 -6.49 -16.95 0.76
C PRO A 216 -7.56 -17.75 0.00
N ASP A 217 -7.65 -17.56 -1.31
CA ASP A 217 -8.56 -18.36 -2.12
C ASP A 217 -8.09 -19.82 -2.07
N PRO A 218 -8.98 -20.79 -1.77
CA PRO A 218 -8.61 -22.20 -1.66
C PRO A 218 -8.00 -22.70 -2.98
N SER A 219 -8.36 -22.10 -4.12
CA SER A 219 -7.79 -22.40 -5.44
C SER A 219 -6.30 -22.09 -5.59
N ILE A 220 -5.75 -21.19 -4.77
CA ILE A 220 -4.32 -20.85 -4.75
C ILE A 220 -3.57 -21.78 -3.78
N ALA A 221 -4.24 -22.21 -2.70
CA ALA A 221 -3.69 -23.18 -1.75
C ALA A 221 -3.49 -24.58 -2.36
N ILE A 222 -4.38 -25.02 -3.26
CA ILE A 222 -4.24 -26.30 -3.98
C ILE A 222 -3.05 -26.32 -4.96
N VAL A 223 -2.58 -25.17 -5.45
CA VAL A 223 -1.49 -25.10 -6.43
C VAL A 223 -0.12 -24.95 -5.76
N ALA A 224 -0.06 -24.30 -4.59
CA ALA A 224 1.19 -24.09 -3.85
C ALA A 224 1.64 -25.32 -3.02
N SER A 225 0.77 -26.32 -2.84
CA SER A 225 1.10 -27.50 -2.04
C SER A 225 0.46 -28.75 -2.63
N SER A 226 1.24 -29.49 -3.40
CA SER A 226 0.96 -30.88 -3.78
C SER A 226 0.90 -31.75 -2.51
N GLY A 227 -0.20 -31.69 -1.76
CA GLY A 227 -0.43 -32.53 -0.57
C GLY A 227 -1.10 -31.90 0.64
N ALA A 228 -1.45 -30.61 0.67
CA ALA A 228 -2.19 -30.05 1.81
C ALA A 228 -3.71 -30.18 1.61
N THR A 229 -4.37 -30.84 2.56
CA THR A 229 -5.82 -30.88 2.70
C THR A 229 -6.41 -29.47 2.60
N THR A 230 -7.46 -29.31 1.81
CA THR A 230 -8.21 -28.07 1.59
C THR A 230 -8.64 -27.50 2.94
N ALA A 231 -7.84 -26.60 3.52
CA ALA A 231 -8.18 -25.92 4.76
C ALA A 231 -9.27 -24.90 4.44
N THR A 232 -10.52 -25.36 4.36
CA THR A 232 -11.69 -24.50 4.31
C THR A 232 -11.69 -23.66 5.58
N VAL A 233 -11.39 -22.36 5.45
CA VAL A 233 -11.42 -21.41 6.58
C VAL A 233 -12.76 -21.55 7.28
N ASN A 234 -12.74 -21.79 8.60
CA ASN A 234 -13.95 -21.94 9.40
C ASN A 234 -14.93 -20.79 9.08
N PRO A 235 -16.22 -21.05 8.78
CA PRO A 235 -17.18 -20.01 8.42
C PRO A 235 -17.26 -18.88 9.46
N ALA A 236 -17.07 -19.18 10.75
CA ALA A 236 -17.00 -18.17 11.81
C ALA A 236 -15.77 -17.27 11.68
N GLN A 237 -14.60 -17.82 11.36
CA GLN A 237 -13.38 -17.04 11.11
C GLN A 237 -13.50 -16.19 9.83
N ARG A 238 -14.12 -16.75 8.78
CA ARG A 238 -14.41 -16.03 7.54
C ARG A 238 -15.30 -14.81 7.79
N ARG A 239 -16.36 -14.96 8.62
CA ARG A 239 -17.23 -13.84 9.01
C ARG A 239 -16.45 -12.74 9.74
N ARG A 240 -15.62 -13.10 10.73
CA ARG A 240 -14.79 -12.13 11.48
C ARG A 240 -13.83 -11.36 10.58
N ARG A 241 -13.19 -12.05 9.62
CA ARG A 241 -12.30 -11.44 8.62
C ARG A 241 -13.03 -10.45 7.72
N ILE A 242 -14.24 -10.79 7.25
CA ILE A 242 -15.07 -9.88 6.46
C ILE A 242 -15.50 -8.67 7.28
N THR A 243 -15.92 -8.86 8.54
CA THR A 243 -16.26 -7.75 9.45
C THR A 243 -15.06 -6.81 9.64
N PHE A 244 -13.87 -7.34 9.84
CA PHE A 244 -12.65 -6.53 9.95
C PHE A 244 -12.37 -5.70 8.69
N LEU A 245 -12.49 -6.29 7.50
CA LEU A 245 -12.33 -5.56 6.23
C LEU A 245 -13.35 -4.41 6.11
N PHE A 246 -14.58 -4.61 6.58
CA PHE A 246 -15.60 -3.57 6.59
C PHE A 246 -15.28 -2.44 7.57
N ILE A 247 -14.83 -2.78 8.78
CA ILE A 247 -14.39 -1.77 9.77
C ILE A 247 -13.22 -0.95 9.21
N GLU A 248 -12.25 -1.61 8.59
CA GLU A 248 -11.12 -0.97 7.93
C GLU A 248 -11.57 -0.01 6.83
N ALA A 249 -12.49 -0.44 5.97
CA ALA A 249 -13.07 0.42 4.93
C ALA A 249 -13.82 1.62 5.52
N CYS A 250 -14.54 1.46 6.64
CA CYS A 250 -15.18 2.57 7.33
C CYS A 250 -14.15 3.54 7.93
N MET A 251 -13.06 3.04 8.53
CA MET A 251 -11.98 3.86 9.09
C MET A 251 -11.32 4.77 8.04
N GLN A 252 -11.36 4.39 6.77
CA GLN A 252 -10.84 5.23 5.67
C GLN A 252 -11.48 6.63 5.63
N ILE A 253 -12.72 6.83 6.11
CA ILE A 253 -13.34 8.16 6.13
C ILE A 253 -12.62 9.08 7.12
N LEU A 254 -12.18 8.53 8.26
CA LEU A 254 -11.47 9.27 9.29
C LEU A 254 -10.07 9.61 8.79
N TYR A 255 -9.36 8.66 8.18
CA TYR A 255 -8.04 8.90 7.62
C TYR A 255 -8.06 9.92 6.47
N MET A 256 -8.95 9.76 5.49
CA MET A 256 -9.04 10.68 4.35
C MET A 256 -9.57 12.05 4.79
N GLY A 257 -10.57 12.11 5.67
CA GLY A 257 -11.05 13.37 6.25
C GLY A 257 -9.96 14.08 7.04
N ALA A 258 -9.14 13.32 7.76
CA ALA A 258 -7.94 13.82 8.42
C ALA A 258 -6.81 14.14 7.44
N LEU A 259 -6.86 13.90 6.14
CA LEU A 259 -5.84 14.40 5.19
C LEU A 259 -6.34 15.61 4.39
N VAL A 260 -7.64 15.67 4.15
CA VAL A 260 -8.26 16.70 3.29
C VAL A 260 -8.48 18.03 4.03
N ARG A 261 -8.59 18.03 5.37
CA ARG A 261 -8.70 19.27 6.15
C ARG A 261 -7.38 20.03 6.11
N LEU A 262 -7.26 21.02 5.23
CA LEU A 262 -6.14 21.97 5.20
C LEU A 262 -6.20 22.81 6.49
N GLY A 263 -5.08 22.87 7.22
CA GLY A 263 -4.94 23.65 8.45
C GLY A 263 -4.81 25.14 8.19
#